data_AF-A0A6L6G776-F1
#
_entry.id   AF-A0A6L6G776-F1
#
_cell.length_a   1.000
_cell.length_b   1.000
_cell.length_c   1.000
_cell.angle_alpha   90.00
_cell.angle_beta   90.00
_cell.angle_gamma   90.00
#
_symmetry.space_group_name_H-M   'P 1'
#
loop_
_entity.id
_entity.type
_entity.pdbx_description
1 polymer ?
#
loop_
_entity_poly.entity_id
_entity_poly.type
_entity_poly.pdbx_seq_one_letter_code
_entity_poly.pdbx_strand_id
1 'polypeptide(L)'
;MYKEDEFNYFVSTRNNLELIIDALVLMIPDREFYYPEIQSGEFRTYQKDIHDLIKIGYVGVSKIQESYDHKLEQLVRLKRNLLKFGLLMQPLDKQKEIVMKLASQYRLHQRLLKQREYFRGDERD
;
A
#
# COMPACT_ATOMS: atom_id res chain seq x y z
N MET A 1 13.33 3.92 18.34
CA MET A 1 12.81 4.79 19.42
C MET A 1 12.70 6.23 18.94
N TYR A 2 13.75 7.07 18.97
CA TYR A 2 13.61 8.51 18.67
C TYR A 2 12.81 8.91 17.42
N LYS A 3 12.97 8.20 16.30
CA LYS A 3 12.27 8.50 15.03
C LYS A 3 10.79 8.10 15.00
N GLU A 4 10.41 7.10 15.79
CA GLU A 4 9.02 6.66 15.93
C GLU A 4 8.27 7.60 16.86
N ASP A 5 8.89 7.98 17.98
CA ASP A 5 8.35 8.98 18.90
C ASP A 5 8.19 10.35 18.22
N GLU A 6 9.18 10.77 17.43
CA GLU A 6 9.12 12.00 16.61
C GLU A 6 7.95 11.95 15.61
N PHE A 7 7.74 10.82 14.94
CA PHE A 7 6.64 10.65 14.00
C PHE A 7 5.28 10.64 14.69
N ASN A 8 5.17 9.93 15.81
CA ASN A 8 3.93 9.87 16.57
C ASN A 8 3.55 11.25 17.10
N TYR A 9 4.52 12.01 17.61
CA TYR A 9 4.29 13.41 17.97
C TYR A 9 3.83 14.22 16.76
N PHE A 10 4.54 14.13 15.63
CA PHE A 10 4.21 14.85 14.40
C PHE A 10 2.78 14.57 13.89
N VAL A 11 2.33 13.32 13.91
CA VAL A 11 0.97 12.94 13.52
C VAL A 11 -0.06 13.40 14.54
N SER A 12 0.26 13.32 15.85
CA SER A 12 -0.67 13.69 16.92
C SER A 12 -1.09 15.17 16.87
N THR A 13 -0.18 16.05 16.43
CA THR A 13 -0.41 17.50 16.37
C THR A 13 -1.22 17.94 15.15
N ARG A 14 -1.54 17.05 14.20
CA ARG A 14 -2.23 17.41 12.95
C ARG A 14 -3.75 17.45 13.14
N ASN A 15 -4.41 18.35 12.41
CA ASN A 15 -5.87 18.42 12.28
C ASN A 15 -6.40 17.68 11.03
N ASN A 16 -5.53 17.41 10.06
CA ASN A 16 -5.83 16.66 8.84
C ASN A 16 -4.65 15.73 8.51
N LEU A 17 -4.94 14.55 7.96
CA LEU A 17 -3.98 13.51 7.63
C LEU A 17 -4.07 13.04 6.18
N GLU A 18 -4.84 13.70 5.31
CA GLU A 18 -5.10 13.21 3.95
C GLU A 18 -3.80 12.96 3.16
N LEU A 19 -2.87 13.92 3.11
CA LEU A 19 -1.60 13.74 2.40
C LEU A 19 -0.70 12.70 3.07
N ILE A 20 -0.77 12.59 4.40
CA ILE A 20 -0.01 11.58 5.16
C ILE A 20 -0.55 10.18 4.85
N ILE A 21 -1.88 10.02 4.82
CA ILE A 21 -2.56 8.77 4.47
C ILE A 21 -2.19 8.38 3.04
N ASP A 22 -2.21 9.32 2.10
CA ASP A 22 -1.82 9.07 0.71
C ASP A 22 -0.38 8.57 0.59
N ALA A 23 0.55 9.30 1.20
CA ALA A 23 1.96 8.92 1.19
C ALA A 23 2.18 7.57 1.88
N LEU A 24 1.57 7.34 3.04
CA LEU A 24 1.65 6.10 3.80
C LEU A 24 1.16 4.92 2.95
N VAL A 25 -0.06 5.04 2.45
CA VAL A 25 -0.72 4.00 1.67
C VAL A 25 0.13 3.67 0.45
N LEU A 26 0.65 4.67 -0.28
CA LEU A 26 1.56 4.48 -1.43
C LEU A 26 2.88 3.79 -1.08
N MET A 27 3.41 4.01 0.12
CA MET A 27 4.67 3.39 0.56
C MET A 27 4.53 1.94 1.02
N ILE A 28 3.31 1.46 1.30
CA ILE A 28 3.08 0.04 1.63
C ILE A 28 3.43 -0.80 0.39
N PRO A 29 4.26 -1.86 0.55
CA PRO A 29 4.63 -2.74 -0.55
C PRO A 29 3.43 -3.43 -1.20
N ASP A 30 3.44 -3.56 -2.53
CA ASP A 30 2.36 -4.22 -3.30
C ASP A 30 2.02 -5.62 -2.79
N ARG A 31 3.03 -6.35 -2.29
CA ARG A 31 2.85 -7.69 -1.73
C ARG A 31 1.84 -7.76 -0.61
N GLU A 32 1.71 -6.72 0.19
CA GLU A 32 0.76 -6.68 1.30
C GLU A 32 -0.69 -6.62 0.78
N PHE A 33 -0.88 -6.28 -0.50
CA PHE A 33 -2.19 -6.15 -1.12
C PHE A 33 -2.60 -7.38 -1.94
N TYR A 34 -1.69 -8.14 -2.53
CA TYR A 34 -2.09 -9.32 -3.31
C TYR A 34 -2.20 -10.62 -2.50
N TYR A 35 -1.85 -10.63 -1.20
CA TYR A 35 -2.15 -11.77 -0.32
C TYR A 35 -3.53 -11.66 0.34
N PRO A 36 -4.24 -12.79 0.55
CA PRO A 36 -3.87 -14.16 0.14
C PRO A 36 -4.27 -14.53 -1.30
N GLU A 37 -4.87 -13.62 -2.08
CA GLU A 37 -5.48 -13.90 -3.39
C GLU A 37 -4.48 -14.47 -4.39
N ILE A 38 -3.21 -14.07 -4.33
CA ILE A 38 -2.14 -14.61 -5.18
C ILE A 38 -1.95 -16.13 -5.00
N GLN A 39 -2.36 -16.70 -3.87
CA GLN A 39 -2.23 -18.13 -3.55
C GLN A 39 -3.48 -18.95 -3.89
N SER A 40 -4.54 -18.33 -4.41
CA SER A 40 -5.81 -19.02 -4.67
C SER A 40 -6.51 -18.50 -5.93
N GLY A 41 -7.60 -19.15 -6.31
CA GLY A 41 -8.43 -18.74 -7.44
C GLY A 41 -7.66 -18.53 -8.74
N GLU A 42 -8.01 -17.44 -9.43
CA GLU A 42 -7.53 -17.12 -10.78
C GLU A 42 -6.00 -16.89 -10.84
N PHE A 43 -5.41 -16.21 -9.87
CA PHE A 43 -3.96 -15.94 -9.87
C PHE A 43 -3.13 -17.23 -9.76
N ARG A 44 -3.59 -18.21 -8.98
CA ARG A 44 -2.94 -19.51 -8.90
C ARG A 44 -3.05 -20.29 -10.21
N THR A 45 -4.17 -20.14 -10.94
CA THR A 45 -4.34 -20.73 -12.27
C THR A 45 -3.35 -20.11 -13.26
N TYR A 46 -3.25 -18.78 -13.31
CA TYR A 46 -2.25 -18.09 -14.13
C TYR A 46 -0.83 -18.56 -13.86
N GLN A 47 -0.43 -18.69 -12.59
CA GLN A 47 0.90 -19.17 -12.22
C GLN A 47 1.18 -20.58 -12.75
N LYS A 48 0.19 -21.48 -12.69
CA LYS A 48 0.31 -22.84 -13.24
C LYS A 48 0.41 -22.79 -14.77
N ASP A 49 -0.44 -22.03 -15.44
CA ASP A 49 -0.44 -21.93 -16.89
C ASP A 49 0.90 -21.38 -17.41
N ILE A 50 1.42 -20.31 -16.77
CA ILE A 50 2.74 -19.75 -17.08
C ILE A 50 3.83 -20.82 -16.89
N HIS A 51 3.83 -21.53 -15.77
CA HIS A 51 4.81 -22.57 -15.47
C HIS A 51 4.79 -23.69 -16.52
N ASP A 52 3.60 -24.18 -16.88
CA ASP A 52 3.43 -25.28 -17.82
C ASP A 52 3.83 -24.87 -19.24
N LEU A 53 3.51 -23.64 -19.64
CA LEU A 53 3.91 -23.09 -20.94
C LEU A 53 5.42 -22.86 -21.06
N ILE A 54 6.09 -22.42 -19.98
CA ILE A 54 7.57 -22.36 -19.92
C ILE A 54 8.15 -23.76 -20.09
N LYS A 55 7.60 -24.75 -19.38
CA LYS A 55 8.09 -26.13 -19.41
C LYS A 55 8.04 -26.75 -20.82
N ILE A 56 7.03 -26.40 -21.62
CA ILE A 56 6.91 -26.88 -23.01
C ILE A 56 7.62 -25.98 -24.03
N GLY A 57 8.30 -24.91 -23.60
CA GLY A 57 9.02 -24.00 -24.49
C GLY A 57 8.12 -23.12 -25.37
N TYR A 58 6.91 -22.81 -24.91
CA TYR A 58 5.98 -21.98 -25.68
C TYR A 58 6.47 -20.53 -25.78
N VAL A 59 6.62 -20.02 -27.00
CA VAL A 59 7.16 -18.68 -27.28
C VAL A 59 6.21 -17.55 -26.81
N GLY A 60 4.89 -17.83 -26.72
CA GLY A 60 3.89 -16.82 -26.35
C GLY A 60 3.65 -16.64 -24.84
N VAL A 61 4.51 -17.20 -23.97
CA VAL A 61 4.41 -17.08 -22.51
C VAL A 61 4.36 -15.62 -22.04
N SER A 62 5.09 -14.72 -22.72
CA SER A 62 5.18 -13.32 -22.35
C SER A 62 3.81 -12.63 -22.28
N LYS A 63 2.91 -12.90 -23.23
CA LYS A 63 1.56 -12.29 -23.25
C LYS A 63 0.72 -12.70 -22.03
N ILE A 64 0.93 -13.92 -21.53
CA ILE A 64 0.21 -14.44 -20.37
C ILE A 64 0.81 -13.88 -19.09
N GLN A 65 2.14 -13.73 -19.03
CA GLN A 65 2.82 -13.02 -17.93
C GLN A 65 2.36 -11.57 -17.85
N GLU A 66 2.30 -10.85 -18.97
CA GLU A 66 1.79 -9.47 -19.02
C GLU A 66 0.34 -9.38 -18.51
N SER A 67 -0.51 -10.34 -18.90
CA SER A 67 -1.90 -10.39 -18.42
C SER A 67 -2.00 -10.67 -16.93
N TYR A 68 -1.13 -11.53 -16.41
CA TYR A 68 -1.03 -11.84 -14.98
C TYR A 68 -0.57 -10.62 -14.17
N ASP A 69 0.50 -9.96 -14.61
CA ASP A 69 1.05 -8.77 -13.97
C ASP A 69 0.04 -7.62 -13.97
N HIS A 70 -0.67 -7.43 -15.08
CA HIS A 70 -1.73 -6.42 -15.17
C HIS A 70 -2.87 -6.68 -14.18
N LYS A 71 -3.30 -7.94 -14.01
CA LYS A 71 -4.31 -8.30 -13.02
C LYS A 71 -3.83 -8.08 -11.58
N LEU A 72 -2.56 -8.38 -11.29
CA LEU A 72 -1.97 -8.09 -9.99
C LEU A 72 -1.96 -6.58 -9.71
N GLU A 73 -1.56 -5.77 -10.69
CA GLU A 73 -1.56 -4.32 -10.57
C GLU A 73 -2.97 -3.77 -10.28
N GLN A 74 -3.99 -4.27 -11.00
CA GLN A 74 -5.38 -3.87 -10.75
C GLN A 74 -5.85 -4.24 -9.34
N LEU A 75 -5.51 -5.44 -8.85
CA LEU A 75 -5.86 -5.88 -7.50
C LEU A 75 -5.20 -4.99 -6.44
N VAL A 76 -3.89 -4.72 -6.60
CA VAL A 76 -3.13 -3.84 -5.71
C VAL A 76 -3.75 -2.46 -5.69
N ARG A 77 -4.03 -1.87 -6.86
CA ARG A 77 -4.64 -0.55 -6.98
C ARG A 77 -6.00 -0.49 -6.29
N LEU A 78 -6.86 -1.48 -6.50
CA LEU A 78 -8.17 -1.56 -5.87
C LEU A 78 -8.06 -1.59 -4.35
N LYS A 79 -7.27 -2.51 -3.79
CA LYS A 79 -7.13 -2.66 -2.34
C LYS A 79 -6.43 -1.46 -1.69
N ARG A 80 -5.48 -0.85 -2.39
CA ARG A 80 -4.82 0.38 -1.96
C ARG A 80 -5.83 1.53 -1.85
N ASN A 81 -6.71 1.68 -2.85
CA ASN A 81 -7.79 2.66 -2.81
C ASN A 81 -8.81 2.36 -1.69
N LEU A 82 -9.16 1.09 -1.47
CA LEU A 82 -10.04 0.69 -0.36
C LEU A 82 -9.42 1.00 1.01
N LEU A 83 -8.12 0.78 1.18
CA LEU A 83 -7.41 1.14 2.40
C LEU A 83 -7.43 2.67 2.62
N LYS A 84 -7.07 3.46 1.59
CA LYS A 84 -7.14 4.93 1.65
C LYS A 84 -8.54 5.40 2.05
N PHE A 85 -9.57 4.94 1.34
CA PHE A 85 -10.95 5.29 1.62
C PHE A 85 -11.37 4.91 3.04
N GLY A 86 -11.07 3.67 3.45
CA GLY A 86 -11.39 3.17 4.78
C GLY A 86 -10.75 3.98 5.90
N LEU A 87 -9.50 4.45 5.70
CA LEU A 87 -8.81 5.36 6.62
C LEU A 87 -9.49 6.72 6.69
N LEU A 88 -9.73 7.37 5.55
CA LEU A 88 -10.32 8.71 5.49
C LEU A 88 -11.74 8.78 6.06
N MET A 89 -12.48 7.67 6.01
CA MET A 89 -13.82 7.56 6.61
C MET A 89 -13.81 7.48 8.14
N GLN A 90 -12.65 7.25 8.77
CA GLN A 90 -12.56 7.21 10.22
C GLN A 90 -12.54 8.62 10.84
N PRO A 91 -12.99 8.78 12.09
CA PRO A 91 -12.72 9.98 12.87
C PRO A 91 -11.21 10.26 12.99
N LEU A 92 -10.82 11.53 13.06
CA LEU A 92 -9.40 11.95 13.06
C LEU A 92 -8.54 11.22 14.10
N ASP A 93 -9.02 11.05 15.33
CA ASP A 93 -8.26 10.34 16.37
C ASP A 93 -7.96 8.89 15.99
N LYS A 94 -8.93 8.25 15.31
CA LYS A 94 -8.76 6.89 14.83
C LYS A 94 -7.86 6.83 13.60
N GLN A 95 -7.92 7.84 12.73
CA GLN A 95 -6.95 7.98 11.63
C GLN A 95 -5.51 8.05 12.17
N LYS A 96 -5.27 8.92 13.17
CA LYS A 96 -3.96 9.08 13.83
C LYS A 96 -3.44 7.74 14.36
N GLU A 97 -4.25 7.02 15.12
CA GLU A 97 -3.89 5.71 15.67
C GLU A 97 -3.50 4.72 14.57
N ILE A 98 -4.33 4.60 13.51
CA ILE A 98 -4.07 3.64 12.45
C ILE A 98 -2.84 4.03 11.63
N VAL A 99 -2.65 5.32 11.32
CA VAL A 99 -1.47 5.84 10.61
C VAL A 99 -0.18 5.50 11.37
N MET A 100 -0.15 5.76 12.68
CA MET A 100 1.00 5.41 13.54
C MET A 100 1.26 3.90 13.51
N LYS A 101 0.22 3.09 13.67
CA LYS A 101 0.33 1.62 13.67
C LYS A 101 0.88 1.08 12.36
N LEU A 102 0.33 1.53 11.22
CA LEU A 102 0.77 1.10 9.89
C LEU A 102 2.19 1.59 9.59
N ALA A 103 2.52 2.83 9.95
CA ALA A 103 3.88 3.35 9.79
C ALA A 103 4.90 2.52 10.59
N SER A 104 4.52 2.03 11.78
CA SER A 104 5.35 1.14 12.58
C SER A 104 5.48 -0.25 11.99
N GLN A 105 4.36 -0.87 11.63
CA GLN A 105 4.31 -2.18 11.00
C GLN A 105 5.23 -2.26 9.76
N TYR A 106 5.23 -1.20 8.93
CA TYR A 106 6.02 -1.15 7.70
C TYR A 106 7.31 -0.34 7.81
N ARG A 107 7.69 0.09 9.02
CA ARG A 107 8.91 0.87 9.30
C ARG A 107 9.05 2.14 8.44
N LEU A 108 7.95 2.84 8.21
CA LEU A 108 7.85 4.00 7.31
C LEU A 108 8.08 5.35 8.00
N HIS A 109 8.18 5.39 9.33
CA HIS A 109 8.34 6.63 10.13
C HIS A 109 9.36 7.60 9.54
N GLN A 110 10.57 7.12 9.24
CA GLN A 110 11.66 7.97 8.72
C GLN A 110 11.36 8.53 7.33
N ARG A 111 10.71 7.75 6.46
CA ARG A 111 10.39 8.16 5.09
C ARG A 111 9.29 9.21 5.10
N LEU A 112 8.27 9.02 5.93
CA LEU A 112 7.19 9.98 6.10
C LEU A 112 7.69 11.28 6.75
N LEU A 113 8.52 11.21 7.80
CA LEU A 113 9.12 12.40 8.41
C LEU A 113 9.96 13.23 7.43
N LYS A 114 10.65 12.61 6.47
CA LYS A 114 11.39 13.32 5.42
C LYS A 114 10.47 14.15 4.50
N GLN A 115 9.19 13.82 4.44
CA GLN A 115 8.18 14.52 3.64
C GLN A 115 7.33 15.50 4.46
N ARG A 116 7.69 15.77 5.73
CA ARG A 116 6.88 16.62 6.64
C ARG A 116 6.48 17.98 6.07
N GLU A 117 7.33 18.60 5.25
CA GLU A 117 7.05 19.91 4.65
C GLU A 117 5.95 19.83 3.58
N TYR A 118 5.88 18.71 2.86
CA TYR A 118 4.81 18.44 1.91
C TYR A 118 3.45 18.32 2.62
N PHE A 119 3.44 17.77 3.83
CA PHE A 119 2.23 17.63 4.65
C PHE A 119 1.77 18.93 5.33
N ARG A 120 2.51 20.04 5.24
CA ARG A 120 2.06 21.35 5.76
C ARG A 120 0.90 21.93 4.96
N GLY A 121 0.63 21.42 3.75
CA GLY A 121 -0.52 21.82 2.95
C GLY A 121 -1.86 21.50 3.61
N ASP A 122 -1.90 20.50 4.48
CA ASP A 122 -3.11 19.99 5.14
C ASP A 122 -3.65 20.86 6.28
N GLU A 123 -2.88 21.84 6.76
CA GLU A 123 -3.24 22.69 7.91
C GLU A 123 -3.96 24.00 7.53
N ARG A 124 -4.28 24.23 6.25
CA ARG A 124 -4.76 25.53 5.74
C ARG A 124 -6.28 25.72 5.69
N ASP A 125 -7.07 24.76 6.15
CA ASP A 125 -8.54 24.87 6.23
C ASP A 125 -9.05 24.88 7.67
#